data_AF-A0A9E8NDG7-F1
#
_entry.id   AF-A0A9E8NDG7-F1
#
_cell.length_a   1.000
_cell.length_b   1.000
_cell.length_c   1.000
_cell.angle_alpha   90.00
_cell.angle_beta   90.00
_cell.angle_gamma   90.00
#
_symmetry.space_group_name_H-M   'P 1'
#
loop_
_entity.id
_entity.type
_entity.pdbx_description
1 polymer ?
#
loop_
_entity_poly.entity_id
_entity_poly.type
_entity_poly.pdbx_seq_one_letter_code
_entity_poly.pdbx_strand_id
1 'polypeptide(L)'
;MGLFDFLKKSGSNEDKYWEFDPANHFRPRINRADYFKLSDFDFGWLILEPITAFINGKEEEKAKSLSYGQKALNYWWYVDGQVTNGGFVQFYYNGYGKYVQTVLKGLEHIGDFKMADLIRRADAIYKENEKVIAKARKKDLFGSDLSERLEALSELDNHYYQLHGKTMAHIEKYIKANPAEICVDENGDVFDIHFSGEYKTYYTDKQVKEVFNINNGLADGAFNSYFESGMLQETIHFDGGVQTGEKAGYFENGNIQYATKRNDSSNQFECWTYFENGSPKSLEYKSIPDNERIGVYKEWYDNGQLSKSGTYISAFKRDKDWLEYYQDGSQKLKAEFKDGTFLIHDFWNEHSEHLLIAGTGLYINEYSYSEGVIGREEQEYKNYKRDGKQHSYRNGQLTLYQEMKDGKEDGITRSYYNNGNVQRETIYRNGESASSQVFPKSENPVGKVTFQYLMNDQWLLDQDLPTADTYPVCLNEQEIALNIKMPKAFAEPDNHHLEGSTCLWLSVDKTGRVRKVDFKSAYMTNGQEFMAVVDKMKFRPAMKEGVEVASYMYVIANFNVE
;
A
#
# COMPACT_ATOMS: atom_id res chain seq x y z
N MET A 1 -11.54 71.80 6.29
CA MET A 1 -11.59 70.54 5.52
C MET A 1 -10.69 69.56 6.25
N GLY A 2 -11.32 68.66 6.98
CA GLY A 2 -10.69 67.90 8.06
C GLY A 2 -9.92 66.68 7.59
N LEU A 3 -8.92 66.36 8.42
CA LEU A 3 -8.14 65.16 8.69
C LEU A 3 -8.75 63.76 8.41
N PHE A 4 -9.60 63.58 7.40
CA PHE A 4 -10.35 62.33 7.14
C PHE A 4 -9.96 61.55 5.88
N ASP A 5 -8.96 62.00 5.11
CA ASP A 5 -8.60 61.36 3.83
C ASP A 5 -7.23 60.66 3.79
N PHE A 6 -6.59 60.43 4.95
CA PHE A 6 -5.32 59.68 5.01
C PHE A 6 -5.43 58.28 5.67
N LEU A 7 -6.65 57.79 5.92
CA LEU A 7 -6.91 56.46 6.51
C LEU A 7 -7.60 55.46 5.55
N LYS A 8 -7.43 55.62 4.23
CA LYS A 8 -7.84 54.60 3.24
C LYS A 8 -6.63 54.00 2.54
N LYS A 9 -5.82 53.25 3.29
CA LYS A 9 -4.88 52.23 2.76
C LYS A 9 -4.31 51.34 3.86
N SER A 10 -5.16 50.85 4.76
CA SER A 10 -4.98 49.53 5.38
C SER A 10 -5.96 48.60 4.68
N GLY A 11 -5.48 47.69 3.83
CA GLY A 11 -6.34 46.69 3.21
C GLY A 11 -7.07 45.93 4.30
N SER A 12 -8.41 45.95 4.29
CA SER A 12 -9.21 45.09 5.16
C SER A 12 -8.84 43.65 4.81
N ASN A 13 -8.27 42.97 5.81
CA ASN A 13 -7.85 41.57 5.75
C ASN A 13 -9.10 40.68 5.91
N GLU A 14 -10.09 40.89 5.04
CA GLU A 14 -11.40 40.27 5.15
C GLU A 14 -11.33 38.84 4.61
N ASP A 15 -11.60 37.88 5.48
CA ASP A 15 -11.58 36.46 5.16
C ASP A 15 -12.74 36.11 4.24
N LYS A 16 -12.46 36.14 2.93
CA LYS A 16 -13.42 35.91 1.85
C LYS A 16 -14.11 34.53 1.87
N TYR A 17 -13.60 33.58 2.65
CA TYR A 17 -14.24 32.26 2.79
C TYR A 17 -15.18 32.18 3.98
N TRP A 18 -15.23 33.19 4.86
CA TRP A 18 -16.04 33.12 6.08
C TRP A 18 -17.49 33.55 5.86
N GLU A 19 -17.80 34.42 4.89
CA GLU A 19 -19.17 34.87 4.61
C GLU A 19 -20.13 33.70 4.39
N PHE A 20 -21.36 33.77 4.93
CA PHE A 20 -22.41 32.75 4.76
C PHE A 20 -23.71 33.40 4.26
N ASP A 21 -24.27 32.86 3.19
CA ASP A 21 -25.56 33.25 2.61
C ASP A 21 -26.61 32.15 2.88
N PRO A 22 -27.48 32.33 3.89
CA PRO A 22 -28.49 31.33 4.24
C PRO A 22 -29.49 31.03 3.11
N ALA A 23 -29.68 31.95 2.17
CA ALA A 23 -30.62 31.75 1.06
C ALA A 23 -30.10 30.72 0.03
N ASN A 24 -28.79 30.51 -0.02
CA ASN A 24 -28.11 29.59 -0.94
C ASN A 24 -27.32 28.51 -0.19
N HIS A 25 -27.78 28.12 1.00
CA HIS A 25 -27.12 27.12 1.84
C HIS A 25 -27.17 25.73 1.21
N PHE A 26 -25.99 25.21 0.88
CA PHE A 26 -25.82 23.84 0.41
C PHE A 26 -25.86 22.88 1.59
N ARG A 27 -26.81 21.93 1.55
CA ARG A 27 -26.90 20.85 2.54
C ARG A 27 -26.83 19.50 1.83
N PRO A 28 -25.77 18.70 2.03
CA PRO A 28 -25.70 17.36 1.48
C PRO A 28 -26.85 16.50 2.02
N ARG A 29 -27.35 15.61 1.15
CA ARG A 29 -28.35 14.61 1.50
C ARG A 29 -27.64 13.37 2.00
N ILE A 30 -27.96 12.96 3.22
CA ILE A 30 -27.29 11.87 3.92
C ILE A 30 -28.33 10.81 4.24
N ASN A 31 -27.98 9.55 4.04
CA ASN A 31 -28.86 8.44 4.43
C ASN A 31 -29.06 8.47 5.95
N ARG A 32 -30.33 8.40 6.39
CA ARG A 32 -30.67 8.50 7.80
C ARG A 32 -30.01 7.42 8.68
N ALA A 33 -29.94 6.18 8.19
CA ALA A 33 -29.28 5.10 8.91
C ALA A 33 -27.78 5.36 9.08
N ASP A 34 -27.08 5.76 8.02
CA ASP A 34 -25.64 6.06 8.08
C ASP A 34 -25.32 7.20 9.05
N TYR A 35 -26.17 8.24 9.10
CA TYR A 35 -26.01 9.36 10.04
C TYR A 35 -25.99 8.92 11.52
N PHE A 36 -26.86 7.97 11.89
CA PHE A 36 -26.92 7.46 13.27
C PHE A 36 -25.95 6.31 13.53
N LYS A 37 -25.61 5.52 12.51
CA LYS A 37 -24.77 4.33 12.62
C LYS A 37 -23.29 4.65 12.68
N LEU A 38 -22.80 5.56 11.83
CA LEU A 38 -21.38 5.85 11.69
C LEU A 38 -20.83 6.71 12.85
N SER A 39 -19.52 6.60 13.07
CA SER A 39 -18.75 7.42 14.01
C SER A 39 -17.42 7.85 13.40
N ASP A 40 -16.71 8.75 14.10
CA ASP A 40 -15.33 9.15 13.84
C ASP A 40 -15.07 9.56 12.38
N PHE A 41 -14.09 8.93 11.74
CA PHE A 41 -13.64 9.24 10.40
C PHE A 41 -14.70 8.95 9.34
N ASP A 42 -15.38 7.80 9.43
CA ASP A 42 -16.40 7.41 8.44
C ASP A 42 -17.58 8.39 8.46
N PHE A 43 -18.00 8.82 9.65
CA PHE A 43 -19.05 9.83 9.80
C PHE A 43 -18.60 11.21 9.29
N GLY A 44 -17.38 11.62 9.63
CA GLY A 44 -16.81 12.87 9.12
C GLY A 44 -16.73 12.89 7.59
N TRP A 45 -16.28 11.79 6.98
CA TRP A 45 -16.15 11.65 5.55
C TRP A 45 -17.50 11.63 4.82
N LEU A 46 -18.50 10.93 5.37
CA LEU A 46 -19.88 10.91 4.86
C LEU A 46 -20.44 12.32 4.62
N ILE A 47 -20.12 13.24 5.52
CA ILE A 47 -20.53 14.65 5.42
C ILE A 47 -19.58 15.45 4.52
N LEU A 48 -18.28 15.25 4.67
CA LEU A 48 -17.26 16.04 4.00
C LEU A 48 -17.19 15.80 2.49
N GLU A 49 -17.32 14.56 2.05
CA GLU A 49 -17.20 14.18 0.63
C GLU A 49 -18.13 15.02 -0.27
N PRO A 50 -19.45 15.10 -0.01
CA PRO A 50 -20.34 15.89 -0.86
C PRO A 50 -20.08 17.40 -0.74
N ILE A 51 -19.61 17.90 0.41
CA ILE A 51 -19.21 19.31 0.57
C ILE A 51 -18.00 19.61 -0.31
N THR A 52 -16.98 18.75 -0.26
CA THR A 52 -15.76 18.86 -1.05
C THR A 52 -16.09 18.81 -2.53
N ALA A 53 -16.89 17.84 -2.97
CA ALA A 53 -17.35 17.71 -4.34
C ALA A 53 -18.12 18.95 -4.81
N PHE A 54 -18.93 19.56 -3.94
CA PHE A 54 -19.67 20.77 -4.27
C PHE A 54 -18.75 21.98 -4.50
N ILE A 55 -17.74 22.20 -3.66
CA ILE A 55 -16.88 23.40 -3.75
C ILE A 55 -15.67 23.25 -4.68
N ASN A 56 -15.27 22.02 -5.03
CA ASN A 56 -14.02 21.73 -5.75
C ASN A 56 -13.81 22.64 -6.97
N GLY A 57 -12.67 23.35 -6.99
CA GLY A 57 -12.29 24.26 -8.08
C GLY A 57 -13.03 25.59 -8.10
N LYS A 58 -13.89 25.84 -7.10
CA LYS A 58 -14.73 27.05 -6.95
C LYS A 58 -14.82 27.48 -5.48
N GLU A 59 -13.77 27.25 -4.69
CA GLU A 59 -13.82 27.41 -3.24
C GLU A 59 -14.19 28.84 -2.83
N GLU A 60 -13.67 29.86 -3.52
CA GLU A 60 -14.00 31.27 -3.24
C GLU A 60 -15.43 31.65 -3.64
N GLU A 61 -15.94 31.12 -4.76
CA GLU A 61 -17.30 31.39 -5.26
C GLU A 61 -18.36 30.73 -4.37
N LYS A 62 -18.10 29.48 -3.96
CA LYS A 62 -19.07 28.60 -3.29
C LYS A 62 -18.95 28.56 -1.78
N ALA A 63 -17.89 29.10 -1.17
CA ALA A 63 -17.75 29.14 0.29
C ALA A 63 -18.95 29.79 0.99
N LYS A 64 -19.59 30.80 0.36
CA LYS A 64 -20.78 31.45 0.90
C LYS A 64 -22.02 30.54 1.01
N SER A 65 -22.06 29.46 0.24
CA SER A 65 -23.09 28.43 0.35
C SER A 65 -22.84 27.45 1.49
N LEU A 66 -21.68 27.51 2.15
CA LEU A 66 -21.38 26.68 3.30
C LEU A 66 -21.66 27.43 4.60
N SER A 67 -22.32 26.75 5.54
CA SER A 67 -22.48 27.24 6.91
C SER A 67 -21.14 27.30 7.66
N TYR A 68 -21.13 27.91 8.84
CA TYR A 68 -19.91 28.05 9.63
C TYR A 68 -19.40 26.68 10.12
N GLY A 69 -20.30 25.79 10.54
CA GLY A 69 -19.99 24.41 10.88
C GLY A 69 -19.46 23.59 9.69
N GLN A 70 -20.04 23.74 8.49
CA GLN A 70 -19.53 23.08 7.28
C GLN A 70 -18.13 23.58 6.91
N LYS A 71 -17.86 24.87 7.11
CA LYS A 71 -16.51 25.45 6.92
C LYS A 71 -15.52 24.91 7.94
N ALA A 72 -15.94 24.76 9.20
CA ALA A 72 -15.11 24.17 10.24
C ALA A 72 -14.65 22.76 9.84
N LEU A 73 -15.55 21.90 9.37
CA LEU A 73 -15.22 20.58 8.86
C LEU A 73 -14.33 20.64 7.61
N ASN A 74 -14.78 21.34 6.57
CA ASN A 74 -14.13 21.32 5.25
C ASN A 74 -12.72 21.92 5.26
N TYR A 75 -12.54 23.10 5.86
CA TYR A 75 -11.23 23.76 5.85
C TYR A 75 -10.27 23.13 6.87
N TRP A 76 -10.78 22.58 7.98
CA TRP A 76 -9.94 21.76 8.87
C TRP A 76 -9.39 20.53 8.13
N TRP A 77 -10.15 19.92 7.23
CA TRP A 77 -9.67 18.77 6.46
C TRP A 77 -8.48 19.10 5.56
N TYR A 78 -8.36 20.34 5.09
CA TYR A 78 -7.14 20.78 4.39
C TYR A 78 -5.93 20.84 5.30
N VAL A 79 -6.11 21.12 6.59
CA VAL A 79 -5.03 21.00 7.57
C VAL A 79 -4.73 19.53 7.79
N ASP A 80 -5.74 18.73 8.09
CA ASP A 80 -5.58 17.31 8.39
C ASP A 80 -4.87 16.55 7.28
N GLY A 81 -5.37 16.58 6.05
CA GLY A 81 -4.78 15.86 4.93
C GLY A 81 -3.36 16.31 4.55
N GLN A 82 -2.94 17.52 4.93
CA GLN A 82 -1.58 18.00 4.67
C GLN A 82 -0.63 17.72 5.83
N VAL A 83 -1.08 17.92 7.07
CA VAL A 83 -0.25 17.73 8.27
C VAL A 83 -0.01 16.25 8.52
N THR A 84 -1.01 15.39 8.35
CA THR A 84 -0.84 13.94 8.49
C THR A 84 0.10 13.33 7.44
N ASN A 85 0.23 13.99 6.27
CA ASN A 85 1.03 13.49 5.16
C ASN A 85 2.46 14.08 5.14
N GLY A 86 2.66 15.32 5.59
CA GLY A 86 3.98 15.97 5.58
C GLY A 86 4.15 17.15 6.55
N GLY A 87 3.34 17.19 7.61
CA GLY A 87 3.42 18.21 8.65
C GLY A 87 2.93 19.60 8.23
N PHE A 88 3.03 20.56 9.15
CA PHE A 88 2.71 21.96 8.87
C PHE A 88 3.59 22.55 7.77
N VAL A 89 4.82 22.06 7.61
CA VAL A 89 5.70 22.46 6.51
C VAL A 89 5.04 22.16 5.16
N GLN A 90 4.47 20.96 4.97
CA GLN A 90 3.75 20.61 3.75
C GLN A 90 2.49 21.46 3.57
N PHE A 91 1.69 21.64 4.63
CA PHE A 91 0.48 22.48 4.58
C PHE A 91 0.78 23.88 4.04
N TYR A 92 1.81 24.53 4.58
CA TYR A 92 2.24 25.81 4.06
C TYR A 92 2.89 25.69 2.69
N TYR A 93 3.78 24.74 2.43
CA TYR A 93 4.44 24.55 1.13
C TYR A 93 3.43 24.37 -0.03
N ASN A 94 2.33 23.65 0.19
CA ASN A 94 1.28 23.46 -0.82
C ASN A 94 0.32 24.65 -0.94
N GLY A 95 0.56 25.74 -0.21
CA GLY A 95 -0.19 27.00 -0.35
C GLY A 95 -1.53 27.03 0.36
N TYR A 96 -1.79 26.10 1.28
CA TYR A 96 -3.03 26.08 2.07
C TYR A 96 -3.05 27.14 3.19
N GLY A 97 -1.94 27.82 3.44
CA GLY A 97 -1.86 28.94 4.39
C GLY A 97 -2.91 30.05 4.16
N LYS A 98 -3.41 30.19 2.93
CA LYS A 98 -4.49 31.14 2.59
C LYS A 98 -5.82 30.85 3.29
N TYR A 99 -6.04 29.63 3.78
CA TYR A 99 -7.28 29.21 4.46
C TYR A 99 -7.20 29.30 5.99
N VAL A 100 -6.03 29.64 6.55
CA VAL A 100 -5.80 29.60 8.01
C VAL A 100 -6.82 30.43 8.78
N GLN A 101 -7.17 31.62 8.31
CA GLN A 101 -8.15 32.46 9.00
C GLN A 101 -9.52 31.80 9.09
N THR A 102 -9.94 31.12 8.02
CA THR A 102 -11.20 30.38 7.97
C THR A 102 -11.16 29.15 8.86
N VAL A 103 -10.03 28.43 8.88
CA VAL A 103 -9.79 27.28 9.77
C VAL A 103 -9.90 27.70 11.24
N LEU A 104 -9.21 28.79 11.63
CA LEU A 104 -9.22 29.29 13.00
C LEU A 104 -10.63 29.65 13.45
N LYS A 105 -11.36 30.42 12.63
CA LYS A 105 -12.76 30.79 12.93
C LYS A 105 -13.68 29.58 13.00
N GLY A 106 -13.50 28.61 12.11
CA GLY A 106 -14.27 27.36 12.10
C GLY A 106 -14.05 26.54 13.37
N LEU A 107 -12.79 26.32 13.76
CA LEU A 107 -12.45 25.60 14.99
C LEU A 107 -12.99 26.32 16.23
N GLU A 108 -12.85 27.63 16.32
CA GLU A 108 -13.39 28.42 17.42
C GLU A 108 -14.93 28.38 17.46
N HIS A 109 -15.57 28.38 16.29
CA HIS A 109 -17.03 28.28 16.17
C HIS A 109 -17.56 26.95 16.73
N ILE A 110 -16.86 25.84 16.49
CA ILE A 110 -17.21 24.53 17.04
C ILE A 110 -16.65 24.28 18.46
N GLY A 111 -15.95 25.26 19.03
CA GLY A 111 -15.40 25.23 20.39
C GLY A 111 -14.05 24.52 20.56
N ASP A 112 -13.33 24.21 19.48
CA ASP A 112 -11.98 23.63 19.54
C ASP A 112 -10.87 24.70 19.61
N PHE A 113 -10.84 25.42 20.73
CA PHE A 113 -9.87 26.48 20.97
C PHE A 113 -8.42 25.96 21.06
N LYS A 114 -8.21 24.69 21.42
CA LYS A 114 -6.86 24.11 21.58
C LYS A 114 -6.22 23.87 20.22
N MET A 115 -6.94 23.26 19.29
CA MET A 115 -6.45 23.10 17.92
C MET A 115 -6.30 24.46 17.24
N ALA A 116 -7.23 25.39 17.46
CA ALA A 116 -7.10 26.76 16.95
C ALA A 116 -5.84 27.47 17.46
N ASP A 117 -5.49 27.34 18.74
CA ASP A 117 -4.25 27.89 19.29
C ASP A 117 -2.99 27.28 18.66
N LEU A 118 -2.99 25.95 18.48
CA LEU A 118 -1.87 25.26 17.82
C LEU A 118 -1.66 25.79 16.39
N ILE A 119 -2.73 25.89 15.60
CA ILE A 119 -2.68 26.39 14.23
C ILE A 119 -2.26 27.86 14.18
N ARG A 120 -2.71 28.67 15.15
CA ARG A 120 -2.29 30.09 15.27
C ARG A 120 -0.79 30.22 15.54
N ARG A 121 -0.23 29.35 16.37
CA ARG A 121 1.22 29.28 16.61
C ARG A 121 1.97 28.87 15.34
N ALA A 122 1.48 27.86 14.63
CA ALA A 122 2.05 27.45 13.34
C ALA A 122 2.01 28.60 12.31
N ASP A 123 0.91 29.34 12.23
CA ASP A 123 0.75 30.48 11.33
C ASP A 123 1.68 31.64 11.68
N ALA A 124 1.92 31.90 12.97
CA ALA A 124 2.89 32.90 13.40
C ALA A 124 4.31 32.54 12.95
N ILE A 125 4.74 31.28 13.16
CA ILE A 125 6.05 30.80 12.72
C ILE A 125 6.16 30.84 11.20
N TYR A 126 5.10 30.44 10.48
CA TYR A 126 5.05 30.53 9.02
C TYR A 126 5.25 31.97 8.54
N LYS A 127 4.55 32.95 9.11
CA LYS A 127 4.65 34.37 8.72
C LYS A 127 6.06 34.93 8.89
N GLU A 128 6.77 34.53 9.94
CA GLU A 128 8.18 34.89 10.13
C GLU A 128 9.10 34.27 9.07
N ASN A 129 8.71 33.12 8.51
CA ASN A 129 9.49 32.31 7.58
C ASN A 129 8.93 32.27 6.14
N GLU A 130 7.94 33.10 5.81
CA GLU A 130 7.20 33.03 4.54
C GLU A 130 8.14 33.09 3.32
N LYS A 131 9.17 33.95 3.39
CA LYS A 131 10.18 34.10 2.33
C LYS A 131 10.97 32.82 2.09
N VAL A 132 11.23 32.03 3.13
CA VAL A 132 11.97 30.77 3.05
C VAL A 132 11.14 29.75 2.26
N ILE A 133 9.88 29.58 2.65
CA ILE A 133 8.95 28.65 1.99
C ILE A 133 8.66 29.08 0.56
N ALA A 134 8.44 30.38 0.31
CA ALA A 134 8.20 30.89 -1.04
C ALA A 134 9.41 30.67 -1.96
N LYS A 135 10.64 30.79 -1.45
CA LYS A 135 11.87 30.49 -2.21
C LYS A 135 12.00 29.00 -2.50
N ALA A 136 11.61 28.14 -1.56
CA ALA A 136 11.63 26.69 -1.72
C ALA A 136 10.65 26.25 -2.83
N ARG A 137 9.39 26.73 -2.79
CA ARG A 137 8.39 26.44 -3.84
C ARG A 137 8.83 26.87 -5.24
N LYS A 138 9.43 28.06 -5.37
CA LYS A 138 9.94 28.55 -6.67
C LYS A 138 11.03 27.67 -7.28
N LYS A 139 11.74 26.92 -6.45
CA LYS A 139 12.82 26.03 -6.87
C LYS A 139 12.39 24.55 -6.90
N ASP A 140 11.12 24.28 -6.61
CA ASP A 140 10.57 22.94 -6.41
C ASP A 140 11.39 22.10 -5.41
N LEU A 141 11.81 22.75 -4.31
CA LEU A 141 12.60 22.12 -3.25
C LEU A 141 11.68 21.77 -2.08
N PHE A 142 11.30 20.50 -1.98
CA PHE A 142 10.65 19.90 -0.82
C PHE A 142 11.54 18.79 -0.23
N GLY A 143 11.58 18.63 1.09
CA GLY A 143 12.40 17.59 1.74
C GLY A 143 12.95 17.96 3.13
N SER A 144 13.91 17.15 3.60
CA SER A 144 14.49 17.27 4.95
C SER A 144 15.14 18.62 5.21
N ASP A 145 15.87 19.19 4.25
CA ASP A 145 16.51 20.52 4.40
C ASP A 145 15.48 21.63 4.71
N LEU A 146 14.31 21.60 4.07
CA LEU A 146 13.26 22.60 4.35
C LEU A 146 12.64 22.38 5.73
N SER A 147 12.52 21.12 6.16
CA SER A 147 11.97 20.75 7.46
C SER A 147 12.95 21.09 8.60
N GLU A 148 14.24 20.79 8.44
CA GLU A 148 15.31 21.18 9.37
C GLU A 148 15.41 22.70 9.51
N ARG A 149 15.26 23.45 8.41
CA ARG A 149 15.26 24.92 8.43
C ARG A 149 13.98 25.52 9.03
N LEU A 150 12.95 24.71 9.25
CA LEU A 150 11.68 25.07 9.84
C LEU A 150 11.37 24.15 11.04
N GLU A 151 12.39 23.78 11.81
CA GLU A 151 12.29 22.85 12.94
C GLU A 151 11.16 23.23 13.92
N ALA A 152 11.00 24.53 14.19
CA ALA A 152 9.92 25.04 15.05
C ALA A 152 8.50 24.75 14.54
N LEU A 153 8.29 24.60 13.22
CA LEU A 153 7.02 24.11 12.66
C LEU A 153 6.90 22.60 12.86
N SER A 154 7.98 21.85 12.59
CA SER A 154 7.99 20.39 12.75
C SER A 154 7.77 19.95 14.20
N GLU A 155 8.22 20.73 15.19
CA GLU A 155 7.92 20.50 16.60
C GLU A 155 6.41 20.54 16.91
N LEU A 156 5.63 21.31 16.15
CA LEU A 156 4.18 21.42 16.33
C LEU A 156 3.41 20.22 15.74
N ASP A 157 4.01 19.44 14.82
CA ASP A 157 3.37 18.27 14.23
C ASP A 157 3.04 17.22 15.30
N ASN A 158 3.95 17.00 16.26
CA ASN A 158 3.71 16.08 17.37
C ASN A 158 2.53 16.51 18.27
N HIS A 159 2.40 17.81 18.52
CA HIS A 159 1.24 18.34 19.25
C HIS A 159 -0.05 18.21 18.44
N TYR A 160 0.03 18.34 17.12
CA TYR A 160 -1.10 18.10 16.23
C TYR A 160 -1.61 16.67 16.38
N TYR A 161 -0.74 15.67 16.27
CA TYR A 161 -1.12 14.26 16.40
C TYR A 161 -1.75 13.93 17.77
N GLN A 162 -1.28 14.58 18.84
CA GLN A 162 -1.86 14.42 20.18
C GLN A 162 -3.25 15.04 20.33
N LEU A 163 -3.56 16.08 19.55
CA LEU A 163 -4.86 16.76 19.58
C LEU A 163 -5.84 16.22 18.53
N HIS A 164 -5.36 15.61 17.45
CA HIS A 164 -6.14 15.17 16.30
C HIS A 164 -7.42 14.40 16.69
N GLY A 165 -7.31 13.35 17.49
CA GLY A 165 -8.48 12.57 17.91
C GLY A 165 -9.50 13.37 18.73
N LYS A 166 -9.06 14.35 19.52
CA LYS A 166 -9.96 15.24 20.28
C LYS A 166 -10.68 16.22 19.35
N THR A 167 -9.99 16.71 18.33
CA THR A 167 -10.58 17.58 17.31
C THR A 167 -11.63 16.83 16.50
N MET A 168 -11.34 15.60 16.06
CA MET A 168 -12.34 14.75 15.41
C MET A 168 -13.58 14.53 16.27
N ALA A 169 -13.40 14.22 17.55
CA ALA A 169 -14.52 14.07 18.49
C ALA A 169 -15.33 15.38 18.67
N HIS A 170 -14.68 16.55 18.68
CA HIS A 170 -15.37 17.83 18.71
C HIS A 170 -16.18 18.09 17.43
N ILE A 171 -15.61 17.80 16.26
CA ILE A 171 -16.27 17.94 14.96
C ILE A 171 -17.50 17.04 14.91
N GLU A 172 -17.36 15.75 15.22
CA GLU A 172 -18.48 14.80 15.26
C GLU A 172 -19.58 15.27 16.21
N LYS A 173 -19.21 15.65 17.43
CA LYS A 173 -20.15 16.16 18.43
C LYS A 173 -20.89 17.39 17.93
N TYR A 174 -20.20 18.32 17.27
CA TYR A 174 -20.82 19.53 16.72
C TYR A 174 -21.81 19.20 15.61
N ILE A 175 -21.44 18.31 14.68
CA ILE A 175 -22.31 17.88 13.57
C ILE A 175 -23.56 17.19 14.10
N LYS A 176 -23.41 16.28 15.08
CA LYS A 176 -24.52 15.57 15.71
C LYS A 176 -25.47 16.49 16.48
N ALA A 177 -24.95 17.56 17.08
CA ALA A 177 -25.76 18.56 17.77
C ALA A 177 -26.44 19.57 16.84
N ASN A 178 -25.90 19.79 15.63
CA ASN A 178 -26.35 20.83 14.71
C ASN A 178 -26.63 20.33 13.28
N PRO A 179 -27.38 19.22 13.07
CA PRO A 179 -27.57 18.66 11.74
C PRO A 179 -28.17 19.65 10.74
N ALA A 180 -29.09 20.51 11.19
CA ALA A 180 -29.74 21.53 10.35
C ALA A 180 -28.75 22.47 9.65
N GLU A 181 -27.59 22.69 10.26
CA GLU A 181 -26.49 23.50 9.72
C GLU A 181 -25.63 22.73 8.72
N ILE A 182 -25.58 21.40 8.85
CA ILE A 182 -24.59 20.55 8.21
C ILE A 182 -25.15 19.74 7.04
N CYS A 183 -26.33 19.14 7.20
CA CYS A 183 -26.88 18.18 6.24
C CYS A 183 -28.41 18.07 6.37
N VAL A 184 -29.00 17.34 5.45
CA VAL A 184 -30.41 16.91 5.46
C VAL A 184 -30.46 15.42 5.18
N ASP A 185 -31.58 14.78 5.47
CA ASP A 185 -31.77 13.38 5.12
C ASP A 185 -31.95 13.18 3.60
N GLU A 186 -32.14 11.93 3.18
CA GLU A 186 -32.36 11.58 1.78
C GLU A 186 -33.57 12.28 1.12
N ASN A 187 -34.59 12.66 1.91
CA ASN A 187 -35.78 13.36 1.44
C ASN A 187 -35.61 14.88 1.42
N GLY A 188 -34.58 15.41 2.09
CA GLY A 188 -34.31 16.83 2.24
C GLY A 188 -34.83 17.42 3.55
N ASP A 189 -35.28 16.58 4.49
CA ASP A 189 -35.76 16.99 5.80
C ASP A 189 -34.58 17.12 6.78
N VAL A 190 -34.73 18.01 7.77
CA VAL A 190 -33.74 18.20 8.83
C VAL A 190 -33.86 17.08 9.85
N PHE A 191 -32.73 16.54 10.33
CA PHE A 191 -32.70 15.57 11.41
C PHE A 191 -33.23 16.19 12.71
N ASP A 192 -34.25 15.56 13.31
CA ASP A 192 -34.84 16.00 14.57
C ASP A 192 -34.05 15.43 15.76
N ILE A 193 -33.29 16.31 16.43
CA ILE A 193 -32.46 15.99 17.59
C ILE A 193 -33.26 15.70 18.88
N HIS A 194 -34.58 15.82 18.85
CA HIS A 194 -35.47 15.48 19.97
C HIS A 194 -36.37 14.29 19.67
N PHE A 195 -36.28 13.72 18.46
CA PHE A 195 -37.08 12.58 18.08
C PHE A 195 -36.80 11.38 18.99
N SER A 196 -37.85 10.65 19.34
CA SER A 196 -37.77 9.35 19.98
C SER A 196 -38.74 8.39 19.29
N GLY A 197 -38.24 7.25 18.83
CA GLY A 197 -39.03 6.29 18.09
C GLY A 197 -38.20 5.37 17.20
N GLU A 198 -38.88 4.48 16.51
CA GLU A 198 -38.28 3.55 15.56
C GLU A 198 -38.14 4.21 14.18
N TYR A 199 -36.97 4.10 13.57
CA TYR A 199 -36.76 4.41 12.17
C TYR A 199 -36.65 3.14 11.32
N LYS A 200 -37.11 3.28 10.08
CA LYS A 200 -36.93 2.29 9.01
C LYS A 200 -36.42 2.97 7.76
N THR A 201 -35.42 2.37 7.15
CA THR A 201 -34.97 2.70 5.79
C THR A 201 -35.35 1.55 4.86
N TYR A 202 -35.30 1.81 3.55
CA TYR A 202 -35.76 0.88 2.55
C TYR A 202 -34.81 0.80 1.38
N TYR A 203 -34.73 -0.38 0.78
CA TYR A 203 -34.16 -0.58 -0.55
C TYR A 203 -35.02 0.09 -1.63
N THR A 204 -34.49 0.12 -2.86
CA THR A 204 -35.19 0.68 -4.02
C THR A 204 -36.51 -0.04 -4.32
N ASP A 205 -36.58 -1.34 -4.04
CA ASP A 205 -37.76 -2.19 -4.16
C ASP A 205 -38.76 -2.09 -3.00
N LYS A 206 -38.49 -1.20 -2.02
CA LYS A 206 -39.28 -0.95 -0.80
C LYS A 206 -39.22 -2.06 0.25
N GLN A 207 -38.32 -3.03 0.14
CA GLN A 207 -38.00 -3.91 1.27
C GLN A 207 -37.25 -3.15 2.36
N VAL A 208 -37.44 -3.58 3.62
CA VAL A 208 -36.79 -2.95 4.77
C VAL A 208 -35.29 -3.20 4.68
N LYS A 209 -34.51 -2.11 4.75
CA LYS A 209 -33.05 -2.16 4.72
C LYS A 209 -32.48 -2.10 6.14
N GLU A 210 -32.90 -1.12 6.93
CA GLU A 210 -32.47 -0.96 8.32
C GLU A 210 -33.64 -0.67 9.26
N VAL A 211 -33.54 -1.13 10.51
CA VAL A 211 -34.47 -0.84 11.62
C VAL A 211 -33.66 -0.51 12.87
N PHE A 212 -33.92 0.64 13.48
CA PHE A 212 -33.21 1.09 14.67
C PHE A 212 -34.05 2.05 15.50
N ASN A 213 -33.77 2.15 16.78
CA ASN A 213 -34.46 3.05 17.70
C ASN A 213 -33.62 4.28 18.01
N ILE A 214 -34.30 5.43 18.07
CA ILE A 214 -33.74 6.70 18.50
C ILE A 214 -34.41 7.08 19.83
N ASN A 215 -33.60 7.57 20.75
CA ASN A 215 -34.00 8.11 22.04
C ASN A 215 -33.39 9.52 22.18
N ASN A 216 -34.24 10.55 22.13
CA ASN A 216 -33.85 11.96 22.14
C ASN A 216 -32.72 12.30 21.15
N GLY A 217 -32.91 11.93 19.88
CA GLY A 217 -31.95 12.21 18.81
C GLY A 217 -30.69 11.34 18.79
N LEU A 218 -30.60 10.32 19.66
CA LEU A 218 -29.44 9.41 19.75
C LEU A 218 -29.87 7.97 19.48
N ALA A 219 -29.07 7.20 18.74
CA ALA A 219 -29.32 5.77 18.56
C ALA A 219 -29.22 5.01 19.89
N ASP A 220 -30.18 4.16 20.18
CA ASP A 220 -30.27 3.47 21.48
C ASP A 220 -30.81 2.05 21.31
N GLY A 221 -30.08 1.05 21.80
CA GLY A 221 -30.39 -0.36 21.62
C GLY A 221 -29.89 -0.94 20.29
N ALA A 222 -30.62 -1.91 19.75
CA ALA A 222 -30.23 -2.66 18.56
C ALA A 222 -30.49 -1.87 17.26
N PHE A 223 -29.46 -1.80 16.42
CA PHE A 223 -29.50 -1.32 15.05
C PHE A 223 -29.39 -2.54 14.13
N ASN A 224 -30.47 -2.90 13.44
CA ASN A 224 -30.52 -4.06 12.56
C ASN A 224 -30.47 -3.61 11.09
N SER A 225 -29.63 -4.26 10.29
CA SER A 225 -29.69 -4.21 8.83
C SER A 225 -30.07 -5.56 8.25
N TYR A 226 -30.69 -5.56 7.08
CA TYR A 226 -31.22 -6.72 6.39
C TYR A 226 -30.70 -6.75 4.96
N PHE A 227 -30.51 -7.94 4.40
CA PHE A 227 -30.25 -8.14 2.97
C PHE A 227 -31.48 -7.77 2.12
N GLU A 228 -31.29 -7.60 0.80
CA GLU A 228 -32.41 -7.40 -0.15
C GLU A 228 -33.41 -8.59 -0.17
N SER A 229 -32.99 -9.78 0.30
CA SER A 229 -33.88 -10.93 0.50
C SER A 229 -34.78 -10.81 1.75
N GLY A 230 -34.55 -9.79 2.60
CA GLY A 230 -35.24 -9.58 3.87
C GLY A 230 -34.65 -10.35 5.05
N MET A 231 -33.59 -11.14 4.84
CA MET A 231 -32.88 -11.82 5.92
C MET A 231 -32.01 -10.85 6.73
N LEU A 232 -31.88 -11.08 8.04
CA LEU A 232 -31.05 -10.25 8.91
C LEU A 232 -29.58 -10.34 8.46
N GLN A 233 -28.94 -9.19 8.27
CA GLN A 233 -27.55 -9.08 7.83
C GLN A 233 -26.62 -8.72 8.99
N GLU A 234 -26.97 -7.73 9.79
CA GLU A 234 -26.12 -7.25 10.89
C GLU A 234 -26.98 -6.67 12.02
N THR A 235 -26.53 -6.87 13.25
CA THR A 235 -27.02 -6.17 14.44
C THR A 235 -25.84 -5.48 15.11
N ILE A 236 -25.97 -4.18 15.40
CA ILE A 236 -25.00 -3.39 16.19
C ILE A 236 -25.73 -2.79 17.40
N HIS A 237 -25.12 -2.79 18.58
CA HIS A 237 -25.74 -2.24 19.78
C HIS A 237 -25.18 -0.86 20.14
N PHE A 238 -26.09 0.06 20.42
CA PHE A 238 -25.82 1.42 20.87
C PHE A 238 -26.32 1.63 22.31
N ASP A 239 -25.59 2.45 23.07
CA ASP A 239 -26.00 2.99 24.36
C ASP A 239 -25.86 4.52 24.31
N GLY A 240 -27.00 5.23 24.27
CA GLY A 240 -27.01 6.70 24.24
C GLY A 240 -26.21 7.32 23.09
N GLY A 241 -26.31 6.75 21.89
CA GLY A 241 -25.64 7.22 20.66
C GLY A 241 -24.20 6.74 20.47
N VAL A 242 -23.67 5.96 21.41
CA VAL A 242 -22.32 5.39 21.35
C VAL A 242 -22.40 3.89 21.06
N GLN A 243 -21.62 3.40 20.11
CA GLN A 243 -21.53 1.96 19.86
C GLN A 243 -20.90 1.27 21.08
N THR A 244 -21.56 0.21 21.57
CA THR A 244 -21.08 -0.60 22.70
C THR A 244 -19.91 -1.51 22.32
N GLY A 245 -19.69 -1.69 21.01
CA GLY A 245 -18.79 -2.69 20.43
C GLY A 245 -19.44 -4.07 20.23
N GLU A 246 -20.63 -4.30 20.80
CA GLU A 246 -21.37 -5.55 20.60
C GLU A 246 -22.07 -5.58 19.25
N LYS A 247 -21.79 -6.62 18.47
CA LYS A 247 -22.35 -6.79 17.13
C LYS A 247 -22.41 -8.24 16.68
N ALA A 248 -23.29 -8.54 15.76
CA ALA A 248 -23.36 -9.83 15.08
C ALA A 248 -23.69 -9.62 13.61
N GLY A 249 -22.98 -10.33 12.72
CA GLY A 249 -23.26 -10.37 11.30
C GLY A 249 -23.65 -11.78 10.87
N TYR A 250 -24.43 -11.88 9.81
CA TYR A 250 -25.01 -13.13 9.32
C TYR A 250 -24.74 -13.29 7.83
N PHE A 251 -24.55 -14.53 7.38
CA PHE A 251 -24.63 -14.88 5.97
C PHE A 251 -26.09 -14.85 5.51
N GLU A 252 -26.31 -14.73 4.19
CA GLU A 252 -27.65 -14.72 3.62
C GLU A 252 -28.39 -16.07 3.77
N ASN A 253 -27.71 -17.14 4.18
CA ASN A 253 -28.36 -18.40 4.57
C ASN A 253 -28.89 -18.40 6.03
N GLY A 254 -28.69 -17.30 6.76
CA GLY A 254 -29.10 -17.12 8.16
C GLY A 254 -28.08 -17.59 9.21
N ASN A 255 -26.98 -18.24 8.80
CA ASN A 255 -25.91 -18.61 9.73
C ASN A 255 -25.14 -17.36 10.18
N ILE A 256 -24.69 -17.36 11.44
CA ILE A 256 -23.83 -16.29 11.95
C ILE A 256 -22.52 -16.30 11.16
N GLN A 257 -22.06 -15.14 10.73
CA GLN A 257 -20.77 -14.91 10.09
C GLN A 257 -19.72 -14.44 11.10
N TYR A 258 -20.11 -13.55 12.01
CA TYR A 258 -19.28 -13.10 13.12
C TYR A 258 -20.13 -12.62 14.29
N ALA A 259 -19.56 -12.64 15.49
CA ALA A 259 -20.16 -12.09 16.69
C ALA A 259 -19.09 -11.48 17.58
N THR A 260 -19.34 -10.30 18.11
CA THR A 260 -18.51 -9.64 19.13
C THR A 260 -19.38 -9.36 20.35
N LYS A 261 -18.95 -9.84 21.51
CA LYS A 261 -19.61 -9.63 22.79
C LYS A 261 -18.67 -8.97 23.77
N ARG A 262 -19.20 -8.08 24.60
CA ARG A 262 -18.42 -7.43 25.65
C ARG A 262 -18.41 -8.29 26.91
N ASN A 263 -17.23 -8.51 27.48
CA ASN A 263 -17.07 -9.13 28.78
C ASN A 263 -16.59 -8.06 29.78
N ASP A 264 -17.52 -7.56 30.58
CA ASP A 264 -17.25 -6.48 31.55
C ASP A 264 -16.30 -6.92 32.67
N SER A 265 -16.30 -8.20 33.05
CA SER A 265 -15.45 -8.70 34.14
C SER A 265 -13.96 -8.67 33.77
N SER A 266 -13.64 -8.89 32.50
CA SER A 266 -12.27 -8.90 31.97
C SER A 266 -11.93 -7.67 31.14
N ASN A 267 -12.87 -6.73 30.99
CA ASN A 267 -12.79 -5.53 30.14
C ASN A 267 -12.27 -5.85 28.73
N GLN A 268 -12.90 -6.84 28.09
CA GLN A 268 -12.48 -7.41 26.82
C GLN A 268 -13.66 -7.68 25.90
N PHE A 269 -13.41 -7.67 24.60
CA PHE A 269 -14.32 -8.24 23.62
C PHE A 269 -13.98 -9.70 23.36
N GLU A 270 -15.00 -10.55 23.29
CA GLU A 270 -14.92 -11.91 22.76
C GLU A 270 -15.44 -11.90 21.31
N CYS A 271 -14.55 -12.19 20.36
CA CYS A 271 -14.83 -12.09 18.92
C CYS A 271 -14.80 -13.48 18.28
N TRP A 272 -15.92 -13.89 17.71
CA TRP A 272 -16.07 -15.12 16.93
C TRP A 272 -16.24 -14.80 15.45
N THR A 273 -15.68 -15.64 14.60
CA THR A 273 -16.04 -15.74 13.18
C THR A 273 -16.39 -17.17 12.83
N TYR A 274 -17.19 -17.35 11.77
CA TYR A 274 -17.74 -18.62 11.36
C TYR A 274 -17.61 -18.80 9.84
N PHE A 275 -17.58 -20.06 9.40
CA PHE A 275 -17.75 -20.43 8.01
C PHE A 275 -19.23 -20.38 7.62
N GLU A 276 -19.51 -20.28 6.33
CA GLU A 276 -20.89 -20.20 5.82
C GLU A 276 -21.73 -21.45 6.14
N ASN A 277 -21.07 -22.59 6.34
CA ASN A 277 -21.71 -23.83 6.81
C ASN A 277 -22.09 -23.82 8.30
N GLY A 278 -21.79 -22.73 9.03
CA GLY A 278 -22.08 -22.53 10.45
C GLY A 278 -21.02 -23.05 11.41
N SER A 279 -19.94 -23.68 10.94
CA SER A 279 -18.85 -24.12 11.82
C SER A 279 -17.99 -22.93 12.29
N PRO A 280 -17.43 -22.97 13.51
CA PRO A 280 -16.52 -21.92 13.96
C PRO A 280 -15.32 -21.81 13.01
N LYS A 281 -14.88 -20.58 12.74
CA LYS A 281 -13.69 -20.29 11.95
C LYS A 281 -12.58 -19.73 12.82
N SER A 282 -12.88 -18.77 13.69
CA SER A 282 -11.91 -18.26 14.65
C SER A 282 -12.56 -17.70 15.91
N LEU A 283 -11.77 -17.65 16.98
CA LEU A 283 -12.05 -17.03 18.27
C LEU A 283 -10.83 -16.21 18.66
N GLU A 284 -11.04 -14.94 18.97
CA GLU A 284 -10.03 -14.04 19.52
C GLU A 284 -10.63 -13.14 20.61
N TYR A 285 -9.78 -12.61 21.49
CA TYR A 285 -10.17 -11.57 22.45
C TYR A 285 -9.47 -10.25 22.12
N LYS A 286 -10.15 -9.14 22.39
CA LYS A 286 -9.59 -7.79 22.19
C LYS A 286 -9.72 -6.93 23.44
N SER A 287 -8.69 -6.13 23.73
CA SER A 287 -8.73 -5.17 24.83
C SER A 287 -9.73 -4.04 24.58
N ILE A 288 -10.29 -3.49 25.65
CA ILE A 288 -11.11 -2.28 25.61
C ILE A 288 -10.35 -1.15 26.31
N PRO A 289 -10.16 0.04 25.68
CA PRO A 289 -10.73 0.48 24.40
C PRO A 289 -9.82 0.25 23.18
N ASP A 290 -8.59 -0.23 23.37
CA ASP A 290 -7.54 -0.19 22.33
C ASP A 290 -7.76 -1.18 21.17
N ASN A 291 -8.71 -2.10 21.29
CA ASN A 291 -9.05 -3.11 20.28
C ASN A 291 -7.86 -4.01 19.90
N GLU A 292 -6.89 -4.18 20.80
CA GLU A 292 -5.70 -5.00 20.56
C GLU A 292 -5.97 -6.47 20.88
N ARG A 293 -5.48 -7.37 20.01
CA ARG A 293 -5.62 -8.81 20.22
C ARG A 293 -4.85 -9.26 21.48
N ILE A 294 -5.56 -9.94 22.38
CA ILE A 294 -5.03 -10.54 23.61
C ILE A 294 -5.72 -11.87 23.91
N GLY A 295 -5.24 -12.57 24.94
CA GLY A 295 -5.88 -13.77 25.45
C GLY A 295 -5.80 -14.98 24.53
N VAL A 296 -6.75 -15.90 24.70
CA VAL A 296 -6.80 -17.15 23.96
C VAL A 296 -7.15 -16.89 22.50
N TYR A 297 -6.41 -17.50 21.59
CA TYR A 297 -6.72 -17.53 20.16
C TYR A 297 -6.96 -18.96 19.72
N LYS A 298 -7.99 -19.17 18.90
CA LYS A 298 -8.29 -20.43 18.25
C LYS A 298 -8.72 -20.20 16.80
N GLU A 299 -8.35 -21.13 15.94
CA GLU A 299 -8.75 -21.17 14.54
C GLU A 299 -9.11 -22.61 14.17
N TRP A 300 -10.11 -22.77 13.31
CA TRP A 300 -10.65 -24.06 12.90
C TRP A 300 -10.68 -24.18 11.38
N TYR A 301 -10.62 -25.42 10.89
CA TYR A 301 -10.97 -25.77 9.52
C TYR A 301 -12.48 -25.74 9.31
N ASP A 302 -12.91 -25.63 8.06
CA ASP A 302 -14.33 -25.63 7.66
C ASP A 302 -15.09 -26.89 8.09
N ASN A 303 -14.39 -28.01 8.23
CA ASN A 303 -14.90 -29.27 8.77
C ASN A 303 -15.10 -29.27 10.30
N GLY A 304 -14.81 -28.15 10.98
CA GLY A 304 -15.01 -27.95 12.42
C GLY A 304 -13.86 -28.45 13.31
N GLN A 305 -12.79 -29.01 12.74
CA GLN A 305 -11.62 -29.41 13.50
C GLN A 305 -10.73 -28.21 13.83
N LEU A 306 -10.12 -28.21 15.02
CA LEU A 306 -9.22 -27.16 15.45
C LEU A 306 -7.98 -27.17 14.54
N SER A 307 -7.65 -26.05 13.91
CA SER A 307 -6.45 -25.89 13.10
C SER A 307 -5.30 -25.35 13.93
N LYS A 308 -5.56 -24.32 14.75
CA LYS A 308 -4.52 -23.65 15.56
C LYS A 308 -5.04 -23.16 16.90
N SER A 309 -4.18 -23.11 17.89
CA SER A 309 -4.48 -22.43 19.15
C SER A 309 -3.24 -21.89 19.87
N GLY A 310 -3.40 -20.82 20.64
CA GLY A 310 -2.34 -20.26 21.47
C GLY A 310 -2.82 -19.08 22.32
N THR A 311 -1.87 -18.36 22.93
CA THR A 311 -2.16 -17.17 23.76
C THR A 311 -1.42 -15.94 23.24
N TYR A 312 -2.15 -14.82 23.11
CA TYR A 312 -1.61 -13.49 22.83
C TYR A 312 -1.55 -12.67 24.12
N ILE A 313 -0.45 -11.96 24.34
CA ILE A 313 -0.32 -11.00 25.44
C ILE A 313 -0.44 -9.55 24.96
N SER A 314 -0.23 -9.32 23.67
CA SER A 314 -0.53 -8.08 22.95
C SER A 314 -0.65 -8.37 21.45
N ALA A 315 -0.97 -7.35 20.65
CA ALA A 315 -1.09 -7.46 19.20
C ALA A 315 0.16 -8.09 18.51
N PHE A 316 1.35 -7.94 19.10
CA PHE A 316 2.63 -8.36 18.52
C PHE A 316 3.32 -9.51 19.27
N LYS A 317 2.80 -9.93 20.43
CA LYS A 317 3.47 -10.89 21.30
C LYS A 317 2.56 -12.05 21.69
N ARG A 318 3.15 -13.24 21.63
CA ARG A 318 2.55 -14.50 22.06
C ARG A 318 3.29 -15.04 23.28
N ASP A 319 2.62 -15.90 24.02
CA ASP A 319 3.16 -16.56 25.20
C ASP A 319 2.56 -17.99 25.31
N LYS A 320 3.23 -18.86 26.06
CA LYS A 320 2.80 -20.25 26.33
C LYS A 320 2.72 -21.12 25.08
N ASP A 321 1.98 -22.23 25.19
CA ASP A 321 1.83 -23.23 24.14
C ASP A 321 1.20 -22.64 22.86
N TRP A 322 1.75 -23.09 21.73
CA TRP A 322 1.21 -22.91 20.38
C TRP A 322 1.03 -24.28 19.74
N LEU A 323 -0.21 -24.60 19.39
CA LEU A 323 -0.59 -25.89 18.83
C LEU A 323 -1.12 -25.70 17.41
N GLU A 324 -0.70 -26.56 16.49
CA GLU A 324 -1.28 -26.67 15.15
C GLU A 324 -1.64 -28.12 14.84
N TYR A 325 -2.66 -28.30 14.02
CA TYR A 325 -3.22 -29.58 13.62
C TYR A 325 -3.45 -29.61 12.11
N TYR A 326 -3.53 -30.81 11.56
CA TYR A 326 -3.95 -31.04 10.17
C TYR A 326 -5.49 -31.08 10.06
N GLN A 327 -5.99 -31.02 8.82
CA GLN A 327 -7.44 -31.04 8.53
C GLN A 327 -8.11 -32.39 8.83
N ASP A 328 -7.35 -33.44 9.18
CA ASP A 328 -7.90 -34.69 9.71
C ASP A 328 -7.95 -34.72 11.25
N GLY A 329 -7.38 -33.71 11.90
CA GLY A 329 -7.36 -33.51 13.35
C GLY A 329 -6.10 -34.08 14.00
N SER A 330 -5.21 -34.69 13.23
CA SER A 330 -3.91 -35.14 13.71
C SER A 330 -3.04 -33.94 14.09
N GLN A 331 -2.21 -34.12 15.12
CA GLN A 331 -1.35 -33.05 15.62
C GLN A 331 -0.22 -32.79 14.63
N LYS A 332 -0.04 -31.52 14.24
CA LYS A 332 1.02 -31.07 13.32
C LYS A 332 2.20 -30.49 14.09
N LEU A 333 1.93 -29.62 15.06
CA LEU A 333 2.94 -28.85 15.77
C LEU A 333 2.56 -28.66 17.23
N LYS A 334 3.54 -28.84 18.10
CA LYS A 334 3.51 -28.35 19.48
C LYS A 334 4.75 -27.49 19.72
N ALA A 335 4.54 -26.23 20.08
CA ALA A 335 5.60 -25.29 20.37
C ALA A 335 5.25 -24.44 21.60
N GLU A 336 6.21 -23.69 22.11
CA GLU A 336 6.04 -22.74 23.22
C GLU A 336 6.64 -21.38 22.81
N PHE A 337 5.92 -20.30 23.08
CA PHE A 337 6.50 -18.95 23.11
C PHE A 337 6.95 -18.64 24.53
N LYS A 338 8.25 -18.45 24.73
CA LYS A 338 8.84 -18.14 26.03
C LYS A 338 9.93 -17.09 25.90
N ASP A 339 9.79 -15.99 26.66
CA ASP A 339 10.72 -14.85 26.65
C ASP A 339 11.00 -14.31 25.23
N GLY A 340 9.97 -14.32 24.37
CA GLY A 340 10.07 -13.90 22.98
C GLY A 340 10.69 -14.92 22.02
N THR A 341 11.06 -16.11 22.51
CA THR A 341 11.62 -17.21 21.70
C THR A 341 10.52 -18.22 21.34
N PHE A 342 10.53 -18.71 20.10
CA PHE A 342 9.65 -19.78 19.65
C PHE A 342 10.38 -21.13 19.74
N LEU A 343 9.94 -21.99 20.64
CA LEU A 343 10.54 -23.29 20.93
C LEU A 343 9.67 -24.40 20.35
N ILE A 344 10.13 -25.07 19.30
CA ILE A 344 9.41 -26.21 18.72
C ILE A 344 9.67 -27.42 19.62
N HIS A 345 8.63 -27.94 20.28
CA HIS A 345 8.74 -29.16 21.07
C HIS A 345 8.57 -30.38 20.19
N ASP A 346 7.51 -30.43 19.39
CA ASP A 346 7.18 -31.59 18.59
C ASP A 346 6.60 -31.21 17.24
N PHE A 347 6.96 -31.97 16.20
CA PHE A 347 6.43 -31.79 14.85
C PHE A 347 6.15 -33.15 14.19
N TRP A 348 4.98 -33.26 13.56
CA TRP A 348 4.59 -34.40 12.74
C TRP A 348 4.31 -33.93 11.32
N ASN A 349 4.61 -34.77 10.34
CA ASN A 349 4.25 -34.51 8.94
C ASN A 349 2.83 -35.02 8.61
N GLU A 350 2.39 -34.80 7.37
CA GLU A 350 1.07 -35.20 6.87
C GLU A 350 0.83 -36.72 6.87
N HIS A 351 1.90 -37.51 6.96
CA HIS A 351 1.84 -38.97 7.08
C HIS A 351 1.85 -39.45 8.54
N SER A 352 1.67 -38.52 9.50
CA SER A 352 1.73 -38.78 10.94
C SER A 352 3.10 -39.29 11.44
N GLU A 353 4.18 -39.05 10.68
CA GLU A 353 5.53 -39.37 11.12
C GLU A 353 6.03 -38.28 12.08
N HIS A 354 6.51 -38.67 13.25
CA HIS A 354 6.98 -37.77 14.31
C HIS A 354 8.45 -37.40 14.05
N LEU A 355 8.68 -36.32 13.30
CA LEU A 355 10.00 -35.95 12.77
C LEU A 355 10.86 -35.15 13.75
N LEU A 356 10.24 -34.43 14.70
CA LEU A 356 10.93 -33.68 15.75
C LEU A 356 10.29 -33.98 17.10
N ILE A 357 11.11 -34.37 18.08
CA ILE A 357 10.70 -34.78 19.43
C ILE A 357 11.51 -33.99 20.46
N ALA A 358 10.81 -33.35 21.40
CA ALA A 358 11.39 -32.53 22.47
C ALA A 358 12.52 -31.57 21.99
N GLY A 359 12.28 -30.85 20.89
CA GLY A 359 13.24 -29.89 20.34
C GLY A 359 14.40 -30.49 19.55
N THR A 360 14.36 -31.77 19.20
CA THR A 360 15.41 -32.45 18.43
C THR A 360 14.81 -33.26 17.28
N GLY A 361 15.34 -33.09 16.07
CA GLY A 361 14.88 -33.77 14.86
C GLY A 361 14.66 -32.81 13.70
N LEU A 362 13.86 -33.21 12.72
CA LEU A 362 13.61 -32.47 11.49
C LEU A 362 12.28 -31.71 11.57
N TYR A 363 12.33 -30.39 11.38
CA TYR A 363 11.16 -29.55 11.18
C TYR A 363 11.02 -29.21 9.70
N ILE A 364 9.81 -29.37 9.16
CA ILE A 364 9.49 -29.03 7.77
C ILE A 364 8.41 -27.96 7.77
N ASN A 365 8.66 -26.84 7.11
CA ASN A 365 7.72 -25.75 6.97
C ASN A 365 7.45 -25.45 5.49
N GLU A 366 6.19 -25.43 5.09
CA GLU A 366 5.75 -25.12 3.74
C GLU A 366 4.82 -23.91 3.76
N TYR A 367 5.05 -22.97 2.84
CA TYR A 367 4.35 -21.69 2.81
C TYR A 367 4.24 -21.15 1.39
N SER A 368 3.25 -20.31 1.13
CA SER A 368 3.03 -19.68 -0.18
C SER A 368 3.41 -18.19 -0.11
N TYR A 369 4.19 -17.71 -1.08
CA TYR A 369 4.53 -16.29 -1.19
C TYR A 369 3.49 -15.50 -2.00
N SER A 370 2.95 -16.14 -3.04
CA SER A 370 1.96 -15.62 -3.98
C SER A 370 1.31 -16.80 -4.68
N GLU A 371 0.24 -16.58 -5.45
CA GLU A 371 -0.35 -17.65 -6.27
C GLU A 371 0.72 -18.37 -7.10
N GLY A 372 0.78 -19.70 -6.93
CA GLY A 372 1.72 -20.57 -7.65
C GLY A 372 3.17 -20.57 -7.16
N VAL A 373 3.55 -19.78 -6.14
CA VAL A 373 4.92 -19.74 -5.61
C VAL A 373 4.97 -20.33 -4.20
N ILE A 374 5.56 -21.53 -4.09
CA ILE A 374 5.65 -22.32 -2.87
C ILE A 374 7.08 -22.29 -2.33
N GLY A 375 7.24 -21.86 -1.08
CA GLY A 375 8.44 -22.01 -0.26
C GLY A 375 8.36 -23.28 0.59
N ARG A 376 9.49 -23.98 0.73
CA ARG A 376 9.64 -25.12 1.62
C ARG A 376 10.97 -25.04 2.35
N GLU A 377 10.96 -25.25 3.65
CA GLU A 377 12.14 -25.25 4.50
C GLU A 377 12.22 -26.58 5.25
N GLU A 378 13.38 -27.22 5.19
CA GLU A 378 13.74 -28.40 5.99
C GLU A 378 14.84 -27.98 6.96
N GLN A 379 14.61 -28.17 8.25
CA GLN A 379 15.48 -27.65 9.30
C GLN A 379 15.77 -28.70 10.37
N GLU A 380 17.03 -29.11 10.50
CA GLU A 380 17.46 -29.99 11.60
C GLU A 380 17.65 -29.17 12.89
N TYR A 381 17.10 -29.69 13.99
CA TYR A 381 17.17 -29.14 15.33
C TYR A 381 17.82 -30.12 16.31
N LYS A 382 18.51 -29.57 17.30
CA LYS A 382 19.00 -30.27 18.48
C LYS A 382 18.86 -29.37 19.69
N ASN A 383 18.22 -29.86 20.75
CA ASN A 383 17.98 -29.10 21.98
C ASN A 383 17.41 -27.69 21.71
N TYR A 384 16.37 -27.61 20.87
CA TYR A 384 15.64 -26.39 20.52
C TYR A 384 16.44 -25.37 19.69
N LYS A 385 17.59 -25.76 19.14
CA LYS A 385 18.41 -24.90 18.27
C LYS A 385 18.61 -25.56 16.92
N ARG A 386 18.70 -24.77 15.84
CA ARG A 386 19.10 -25.27 14.53
C ARG A 386 20.51 -25.86 14.62
N ASP A 387 20.63 -27.13 14.32
CA ASP A 387 21.86 -27.92 14.46
C ASP A 387 21.79 -29.07 13.44
N GLY A 388 22.77 -29.13 12.56
CA GLY A 388 22.75 -29.98 11.38
C GLY A 388 22.38 -29.22 10.10
N LYS A 389 21.83 -29.93 9.14
CA LYS A 389 21.60 -29.43 7.77
C LYS A 389 20.27 -28.70 7.63
N GLN A 390 20.30 -27.61 6.90
CA GLN A 390 19.12 -26.80 6.58
C GLN A 390 19.01 -26.66 5.05
N HIS A 391 17.80 -26.81 4.52
CA HIS A 391 17.52 -26.64 3.10
C HIS A 391 16.34 -25.70 2.92
N SER A 392 16.44 -24.77 1.98
CA SER A 392 15.31 -23.95 1.53
C SER A 392 15.07 -24.19 0.06
N TYR A 393 13.80 -24.32 -0.30
CA TYR A 393 13.35 -24.55 -1.66
C TYR A 393 12.33 -23.49 -2.06
N ARG A 394 12.37 -23.12 -3.34
CA ARG A 394 11.34 -22.31 -4.01
C ARG A 394 10.84 -23.08 -5.21
N ASN A 395 9.55 -23.37 -5.25
CA ASN A 395 8.91 -24.18 -6.30
C ASN A 395 9.61 -25.53 -6.51
N GLY A 396 10.02 -26.18 -5.41
CA GLY A 396 10.75 -27.45 -5.42
C GLY A 396 12.24 -27.33 -5.76
N GLN A 397 12.74 -26.16 -6.17
CA GLN A 397 14.15 -25.94 -6.46
C GLN A 397 14.92 -25.48 -5.22
N LEU A 398 16.04 -26.13 -4.91
CA LEU A 398 16.93 -25.74 -3.82
C LEU A 398 17.50 -24.33 -4.06
N THR A 399 17.27 -23.41 -3.13
CA THR A 399 17.77 -22.03 -3.18
C THR A 399 18.86 -21.76 -2.14
N LEU A 400 18.85 -22.50 -1.04
CA LEU A 400 19.80 -22.35 0.06
C LEU A 400 20.06 -23.70 0.74
N TYR A 401 21.33 -23.99 1.01
CA TYR A 401 21.81 -25.06 1.89
C TYR A 401 22.70 -24.45 2.97
N GLN A 402 22.52 -24.84 4.22
CA GLN A 402 23.34 -24.38 5.35
C GLN A 402 23.68 -25.53 6.30
N GLU A 403 24.91 -25.53 6.80
CA GLU A 403 25.34 -26.33 7.95
C GLU A 403 25.35 -25.46 9.20
N MET A 404 24.62 -25.90 10.23
CA MET A 404 24.42 -25.18 11.49
C MET A 404 24.92 -26.02 12.66
N LYS A 405 25.38 -25.36 13.71
CA LYS A 405 25.70 -25.96 15.00
C LYS A 405 25.33 -25.01 16.13
N ASP A 406 24.62 -25.53 17.13
CA ASP A 406 24.16 -24.74 18.29
C ASP A 406 23.48 -23.40 17.92
N GLY A 407 22.74 -23.39 16.81
CA GLY A 407 22.01 -22.23 16.30
C GLY A 407 22.84 -21.24 15.47
N LYS A 408 24.10 -21.54 15.15
CA LYS A 408 24.99 -20.70 14.33
C LYS A 408 25.46 -21.44 13.08
N GLU A 409 25.79 -20.71 12.03
CA GLU A 409 26.42 -21.28 10.83
C GLU A 409 27.79 -21.87 11.20
N ASP A 410 28.01 -23.16 10.94
CA ASP A 410 29.27 -23.84 11.25
C ASP A 410 29.47 -24.98 10.24
N GLY A 411 30.26 -24.71 9.20
CA GLY A 411 30.38 -25.57 8.03
C GLY A 411 30.07 -24.82 6.73
N ILE A 412 29.54 -25.52 5.74
CA ILE A 412 29.32 -24.97 4.39
C ILE A 412 27.92 -24.35 4.28
N THR A 413 27.84 -23.17 3.69
CA THR A 413 26.60 -22.54 3.19
C THR A 413 26.69 -22.35 1.68
N ARG A 414 25.65 -22.76 0.95
CA ARG A 414 25.53 -22.59 -0.51
C ARG A 414 24.22 -21.93 -0.88
N SER A 415 24.28 -20.88 -1.71
CA SER A 415 23.11 -20.37 -2.44
C SER A 415 23.15 -20.81 -3.89
N TYR A 416 21.98 -20.92 -4.51
CA TYR A 416 21.83 -21.44 -5.86
C TYR A 416 21.06 -20.48 -6.76
N TYR A 417 21.43 -20.44 -8.03
CA TYR A 417 20.63 -19.76 -9.06
C TYR A 417 19.37 -20.57 -9.40
N ASN A 418 18.41 -19.92 -10.07
CA ASN A 418 17.20 -20.57 -10.60
C ASN A 418 17.46 -21.66 -11.65
N ASN A 419 18.69 -21.88 -12.09
CA ASN A 419 19.05 -23.03 -12.95
C ASN A 419 19.68 -24.19 -12.15
N GLY A 420 19.78 -24.07 -10.82
CA GLY A 420 20.36 -25.07 -9.93
C GLY A 420 21.88 -24.99 -9.77
N ASN A 421 22.57 -24.12 -10.53
CA ASN A 421 24.01 -23.92 -10.35
C ASN A 421 24.28 -23.18 -9.04
N VAL A 422 25.41 -23.50 -8.39
CA VAL A 422 25.87 -22.78 -7.20
C VAL A 422 26.13 -21.32 -7.58
N GLN A 423 25.56 -20.39 -6.83
CA GLN A 423 25.82 -18.97 -6.94
C GLN A 423 26.94 -18.54 -5.99
N ARG A 424 26.87 -18.99 -4.74
CA ARG A 424 27.83 -18.66 -3.71
C ARG A 424 28.07 -19.85 -2.81
N GLU A 425 29.31 -20.06 -2.43
CA GLU A 425 29.70 -20.96 -1.34
C GLU A 425 30.44 -20.13 -0.27
N THR A 426 30.08 -20.33 0.99
CA THR A 426 30.75 -19.70 2.13
C THR A 426 31.02 -20.74 3.20
N ILE A 427 32.24 -20.78 3.72
CA ILE A 427 32.63 -21.64 4.83
C ILE A 427 32.55 -20.80 6.10
N TYR A 428 31.77 -21.25 7.08
CA TYR A 428 31.61 -20.64 8.39
C TYR A 428 32.28 -21.45 9.48
N ARG A 429 32.72 -20.76 10.53
CA ARG A 429 33.18 -21.36 11.78
C ARG A 429 32.57 -20.60 12.94
N ASN A 430 31.73 -21.26 13.74
CA ASN A 430 31.04 -20.65 14.89
C ASN A 430 30.27 -19.34 14.57
N GLY A 431 29.70 -19.23 13.37
CA GLY A 431 28.96 -18.07 12.89
C GLY A 431 29.80 -17.00 12.18
N GLU A 432 31.13 -17.17 12.10
CA GLU A 432 32.02 -16.25 11.39
C GLU A 432 32.42 -16.81 10.03
N SER A 433 32.36 -15.98 8.98
CA SER A 433 32.75 -16.40 7.63
C SER A 433 34.26 -16.51 7.52
N ALA A 434 34.74 -17.72 7.21
CA ALA A 434 36.16 -18.02 7.02
C ALA A 434 36.61 -17.78 5.58
N SER A 435 35.76 -18.10 4.59
CA SER A 435 36.02 -17.87 3.17
C SER A 435 34.71 -17.83 2.39
N SER A 436 34.67 -17.06 1.30
CA SER A 436 33.52 -16.98 0.40
C SER A 436 33.98 -17.03 -1.06
N GLN A 437 33.28 -17.77 -1.90
CA GLN A 437 33.50 -17.84 -3.34
C GLN A 437 32.17 -17.65 -4.07
N VAL A 438 32.18 -16.82 -5.11
CA VAL A 438 31.02 -16.59 -6.00
C VAL A 438 31.31 -17.26 -7.33
N PHE A 439 30.31 -17.94 -7.87
CA PHE A 439 30.38 -18.71 -9.11
C PHE A 439 29.46 -18.09 -10.17
N PRO A 440 29.84 -18.13 -11.46
CA PRO A 440 29.00 -17.60 -12.54
C PRO A 440 27.72 -18.42 -12.71
N LYS A 441 26.68 -17.80 -13.26
CA LYS A 441 25.38 -18.45 -13.55
C LYS A 441 25.53 -19.59 -14.57
N SER A 442 26.43 -19.43 -15.52
CA SER A 442 26.84 -20.42 -16.51
C SER A 442 28.25 -20.10 -17.00
N GLU A 443 29.04 -21.09 -17.40
CA GLU A 443 30.32 -20.83 -18.08
C GLU A 443 30.12 -20.30 -19.52
N ASN A 444 29.01 -20.69 -20.16
CA ASN A 444 28.66 -20.29 -21.52
C ASN A 444 27.15 -19.97 -21.58
N PRO A 445 26.74 -18.70 -21.62
CA PRO A 445 25.33 -18.36 -21.77
C PRO A 445 24.83 -18.83 -23.14
N VAL A 446 23.65 -19.45 -23.17
CA VAL A 446 22.95 -19.86 -24.39
C VAL A 446 21.77 -18.92 -24.58
N GLY A 447 21.47 -18.58 -25.83
CA GLY A 447 20.41 -17.64 -26.13
C GLY A 447 20.20 -17.43 -27.61
N LYS A 448 19.17 -16.66 -27.92
CA LYS A 448 18.75 -16.33 -29.28
C LYS A 448 19.07 -14.88 -29.61
N VAL A 449 19.69 -14.67 -30.77
CA VAL A 449 19.92 -13.34 -31.34
C VAL A 449 18.89 -13.04 -32.42
N THR A 450 18.22 -11.90 -32.32
CA THR A 450 17.30 -11.40 -33.35
C THR A 450 17.75 -10.01 -33.81
N PHE A 451 17.36 -9.62 -35.02
CA PHE A 451 17.73 -8.33 -35.60
C PHE A 451 16.51 -7.44 -35.81
N GLN A 452 16.68 -6.16 -35.55
CA GLN A 452 15.75 -5.11 -35.92
C GLN A 452 16.47 -4.08 -36.78
N TYR A 453 15.81 -3.66 -37.86
CA TYR A 453 16.34 -2.72 -38.84
C TYR A 453 15.47 -1.45 -38.82
N LEU A 454 16.03 -0.32 -38.37
CA LEU A 454 15.32 0.97 -38.33
C LEU A 454 15.80 1.91 -39.45
N MET A 455 14.91 2.16 -40.43
CA MET A 455 15.22 2.90 -41.67
C MET A 455 14.48 4.24 -41.81
N ASN A 456 13.44 4.47 -41.00
CA ASN A 456 12.55 5.64 -41.06
C ASN A 456 12.39 6.32 -39.68
N ASP A 457 13.36 6.16 -38.79
CA ASP A 457 13.32 6.84 -37.50
C ASP A 457 13.43 8.37 -37.72
N GLN A 458 12.68 9.17 -36.98
CA GLN A 458 12.63 10.62 -37.15
C GLN A 458 14.03 11.26 -36.99
N TRP A 459 14.93 10.55 -36.30
CA TRP A 459 16.33 10.91 -36.11
C TRP A 459 17.26 10.64 -37.32
N LEU A 460 16.86 9.78 -38.28
CA LEU A 460 17.57 9.57 -39.56
C LEU A 460 17.43 10.77 -40.51
N LEU A 461 16.35 11.54 -40.37
CA LEU A 461 16.03 12.67 -41.23
C LEU A 461 16.91 13.92 -40.96
N ASP A 462 17.57 13.98 -39.80
CA ASP A 462 18.43 15.11 -39.40
C ASP A 462 19.86 15.04 -39.97
N GLN A 463 20.24 14.00 -40.73
CA GLN A 463 21.63 13.77 -41.19
C GLN A 463 21.94 14.06 -42.67
N ASP A 464 21.10 14.78 -43.44
CA ASP A 464 21.37 15.12 -44.86
C ASP A 464 21.71 13.87 -45.73
N LEU A 465 21.16 12.70 -45.37
CA LEU A 465 21.41 11.46 -46.09
C LEU A 465 20.46 11.33 -47.31
N PRO A 466 20.92 10.78 -48.45
CA PRO A 466 20.07 10.60 -49.61
C PRO A 466 18.89 9.68 -49.28
N THR A 467 17.66 10.17 -49.44
CA THR A 467 16.46 9.33 -49.32
C THR A 467 16.42 8.29 -50.44
N ALA A 468 16.11 7.05 -50.09
CA ALA A 468 15.90 5.93 -51.03
C ALA A 468 14.41 5.54 -51.02
N ASP A 469 13.91 5.03 -52.15
CA ASP A 469 12.51 4.57 -52.28
C ASP A 469 12.31 3.21 -51.59
N THR A 470 13.37 2.41 -51.51
CA THR A 470 13.39 1.16 -50.74
C THR A 470 14.73 1.02 -50.01
N TYR A 471 14.72 0.37 -48.86
CA TYR A 471 15.88 0.23 -47.98
C TYR A 471 16.54 -1.16 -48.07
N PRO A 472 17.79 -1.31 -47.58
CA PRO A 472 18.49 -2.58 -47.63
C PRO A 472 17.76 -3.68 -46.86
N VAL A 473 17.77 -4.91 -47.41
CA VAL A 473 17.16 -6.09 -46.77
C VAL A 473 18.24 -7.14 -46.53
N CYS A 474 18.44 -7.57 -45.27
CA CYS A 474 19.45 -8.57 -44.95
C CYS A 474 19.08 -9.94 -45.55
N LEU A 475 20.05 -10.62 -46.15
CA LEU A 475 19.85 -11.88 -46.87
C LEU A 475 20.37 -13.10 -46.09
N ASN A 476 21.19 -12.89 -45.07
CA ASN A 476 21.84 -13.96 -44.30
C ASN A 476 21.72 -13.78 -42.78
N GLU A 477 20.64 -13.15 -42.31
CA GLU A 477 20.43 -12.87 -40.88
C GLU A 477 20.52 -14.11 -39.98
N GLN A 478 19.98 -15.25 -40.41
CA GLN A 478 19.99 -16.50 -39.63
C GLN A 478 21.41 -17.06 -39.47
N GLU A 479 22.20 -17.02 -40.54
CA GLU A 479 23.61 -17.44 -40.52
C GLU A 479 24.41 -16.52 -39.58
N ILE A 480 24.13 -15.22 -39.59
CA ILE A 480 24.82 -14.25 -38.74
C ILE A 480 24.43 -14.47 -37.27
N ALA A 481 23.14 -14.66 -36.96
CA ALA A 481 22.67 -14.94 -35.60
C ALA A 481 23.36 -16.16 -34.98
N LEU A 482 23.52 -17.26 -35.74
CA LEU A 482 24.18 -18.48 -35.27
C LEU A 482 25.68 -18.32 -34.99
N ASN A 483 26.33 -17.32 -35.59
CA ASN A 483 27.75 -17.07 -35.44
C ASN A 483 28.08 -16.00 -34.39
N ILE A 484 27.07 -15.36 -33.80
CA ILE A 484 27.23 -14.41 -32.70
C ILE A 484 27.33 -15.19 -31.38
N LYS A 485 28.37 -14.92 -30.60
CA LYS A 485 28.48 -15.45 -29.24
C LYS A 485 27.58 -14.68 -28.29
N MET A 486 26.96 -15.36 -27.33
CA MET A 486 26.26 -14.67 -26.25
C MET A 486 27.27 -13.91 -25.36
N PRO A 487 26.98 -12.65 -24.99
CA PRO A 487 27.84 -11.84 -24.13
C PRO A 487 28.09 -12.49 -22.77
N LYS A 488 29.36 -12.44 -22.32
CA LYS A 488 29.75 -12.98 -21.00
C LYS A 488 29.05 -12.30 -19.83
N ALA A 489 28.61 -11.05 -20.00
CA ALA A 489 27.87 -10.33 -18.98
C ALA A 489 26.63 -11.12 -18.51
N PHE A 490 25.97 -11.89 -19.38
CA PHE A 490 24.80 -12.72 -19.01
C PHE A 490 25.13 -13.92 -18.11
N ALA A 491 26.41 -14.26 -17.97
CA ALA A 491 26.90 -15.27 -17.04
C ALA A 491 27.28 -14.68 -15.67
N GLU A 492 27.31 -13.35 -15.52
CA GLU A 492 27.78 -12.71 -14.30
C GLU A 492 26.79 -12.88 -13.13
N PRO A 493 27.28 -13.08 -11.90
CA PRO A 493 26.45 -13.34 -10.74
C PRO A 493 25.40 -12.27 -10.41
N ASP A 494 25.77 -11.01 -10.64
CA ASP A 494 24.95 -9.84 -10.29
C ASP A 494 24.05 -9.40 -11.45
N ASN A 495 24.08 -10.12 -12.58
CA ASN A 495 23.29 -9.79 -13.74
C ASN A 495 21.94 -10.52 -13.74
N HIS A 496 20.87 -9.77 -13.54
CA HIS A 496 19.48 -10.26 -13.57
C HIS A 496 18.80 -10.09 -14.94
N HIS A 497 19.45 -9.47 -15.91
CA HIS A 497 18.88 -9.21 -17.22
C HIS A 497 18.92 -10.48 -18.09
N LEU A 498 17.78 -10.80 -18.69
CA LEU A 498 17.65 -11.87 -19.68
C LEU A 498 17.77 -11.35 -21.12
N GLU A 499 17.84 -10.04 -21.27
CA GLU A 499 17.86 -9.37 -22.57
C GLU A 499 18.97 -8.33 -22.62
N GLY A 500 19.52 -8.12 -23.82
CA GLY A 500 20.47 -7.07 -24.10
C GLY A 500 20.45 -6.72 -25.58
N SER A 501 21.14 -5.65 -25.94
CA SER A 501 21.21 -5.22 -27.33
C SER A 501 22.56 -4.63 -27.69
N THR A 502 22.89 -4.68 -28.97
CA THR A 502 23.97 -3.91 -29.58
C THR A 502 23.40 -3.15 -30.77
N CYS A 503 23.60 -1.83 -30.76
CA CYS A 503 23.08 -0.94 -31.78
C CYS A 503 24.22 -0.37 -32.62
N LEU A 504 24.16 -0.62 -33.92
CA LEU A 504 25.17 -0.22 -34.90
C LEU A 504 24.55 0.61 -36.02
N TRP A 505 25.33 1.55 -36.54
CA TRP A 505 25.07 2.17 -37.83
C TRP A 505 25.93 1.51 -38.90
N LEU A 506 25.30 1.12 -40.00
CA LEU A 506 25.96 0.50 -41.13
C LEU A 506 25.78 1.37 -42.37
N SER A 507 26.84 1.50 -43.17
CA SER A 507 26.70 1.90 -44.56
C SER A 507 26.76 0.66 -45.45
N VAL A 508 25.82 0.57 -46.37
CA VAL A 508 25.69 -0.54 -47.33
C VAL A 508 25.91 0.03 -48.72
N ASP A 509 26.84 -0.55 -49.47
CA ASP A 509 27.09 -0.12 -50.85
C ASP A 509 26.03 -0.63 -51.83
N LYS A 510 26.10 -0.16 -53.08
CA LYS A 510 25.20 -0.58 -54.17
C LYS A 510 25.27 -2.08 -54.50
N THR A 511 26.27 -2.81 -54.00
CA THR A 511 26.38 -4.27 -54.16
C THR A 511 25.83 -5.05 -52.96
N GLY A 512 25.30 -4.34 -51.96
CA GLY A 512 24.73 -4.97 -50.77
C GLY A 512 25.75 -5.35 -49.70
N ARG A 513 26.97 -4.80 -49.75
CA ARG A 513 28.03 -5.09 -48.77
C ARG A 513 28.17 -3.98 -47.74
N VAL A 514 28.41 -4.36 -46.49
CA VAL A 514 28.73 -3.42 -45.41
C VAL A 514 30.09 -2.76 -45.70
N ARG A 515 30.14 -1.43 -45.60
CA ARG A 515 31.36 -0.62 -45.86
C ARG A 515 31.88 0.10 -44.64
N LYS A 516 30.98 0.66 -43.83
CA LYS A 516 31.30 1.35 -42.60
C LYS A 516 30.40 0.84 -41.49
N VAL A 517 30.97 0.69 -40.29
CA VAL A 517 30.28 0.28 -39.08
C VAL A 517 30.62 1.28 -37.99
N ASP A 518 29.60 1.96 -37.47
CA ASP A 518 29.74 2.91 -36.36
C ASP A 518 28.95 2.38 -35.15
N PHE A 519 29.65 2.01 -34.08
CA PHE A 519 29.03 1.63 -32.81
C PHE A 519 28.30 2.84 -32.21
N LYS A 520 27.07 2.63 -31.69
CA LYS A 520 26.33 3.68 -30.99
C LYS A 520 26.13 3.39 -29.52
N SER A 521 25.54 2.25 -29.23
CA SER A 521 25.21 1.87 -27.88
C SER A 521 25.13 0.36 -27.76
N ALA A 522 25.29 -0.10 -26.53
CA ALA A 522 25.03 -1.45 -26.14
C ALA A 522 24.33 -1.41 -24.78
N TYR A 523 23.40 -2.34 -24.59
CA TYR A 523 22.71 -2.57 -23.33
C TYR A 523 22.96 -4.01 -22.91
N MET A 524 23.52 -4.21 -21.71
CA MET A 524 23.90 -5.54 -21.16
C MET A 524 24.91 -6.35 -22.01
N THR A 525 25.54 -5.70 -22.99
CA THR A 525 26.62 -6.24 -23.82
C THR A 525 27.72 -5.20 -23.94
N ASN A 526 28.90 -5.57 -24.43
CA ASN A 526 29.97 -4.60 -24.78
C ASN A 526 30.04 -4.33 -26.30
N GLY A 527 29.10 -4.89 -27.07
CA GLY A 527 29.01 -4.76 -28.52
C GLY A 527 30.03 -5.55 -29.33
N GLN A 528 31.04 -6.16 -28.71
CA GLN A 528 32.13 -6.83 -29.43
C GLN A 528 31.63 -8.06 -30.19
N GLU A 529 30.65 -8.77 -29.65
CA GLU A 529 30.12 -10.01 -30.23
C GLU A 529 29.44 -9.75 -31.58
N PHE A 530 28.62 -8.69 -31.68
CA PHE A 530 27.99 -8.33 -32.95
C PHE A 530 28.97 -7.65 -33.91
N MET A 531 29.82 -6.76 -33.40
CA MET A 531 30.86 -6.08 -34.20
C MET A 531 31.82 -7.07 -34.89
N ALA A 532 32.09 -8.22 -34.28
CA ALA A 532 32.98 -9.24 -34.83
C ALA A 532 32.45 -9.97 -36.07
N VAL A 533 31.15 -9.85 -36.37
CA VAL A 533 30.52 -10.58 -37.49
C VAL A 533 29.69 -9.70 -38.41
N VAL A 534 29.43 -8.45 -38.05
CA VAL A 534 28.53 -7.55 -38.79
C VAL A 534 29.03 -7.24 -40.22
N ASP A 535 30.34 -7.26 -40.45
CA ASP A 535 30.94 -7.09 -41.78
C ASP A 535 30.60 -8.24 -42.75
N LYS A 536 30.19 -9.40 -42.22
CA LYS A 536 29.73 -10.57 -42.99
C LYS A 536 28.25 -10.50 -43.38
N MET A 537 27.50 -9.53 -42.86
CA MET A 537 26.11 -9.34 -43.28
C MET A 537 26.05 -8.95 -44.75
N LYS A 538 25.12 -9.57 -45.48
CA LYS A 538 24.85 -9.33 -46.89
C LYS A 538 23.44 -8.78 -47.03
N PHE A 539 23.30 -7.75 -47.84
CA PHE A 539 22.03 -7.08 -48.05
C PHE A 539 21.64 -7.12 -49.53
N ARG A 540 20.35 -7.12 -49.82
CA ARG A 540 19.84 -6.55 -51.06
C ARG A 540 19.97 -5.02 -50.94
N PRO A 541 20.58 -4.31 -51.91
CA PRO A 541 20.82 -2.87 -51.81
C PRO A 541 19.51 -2.07 -51.80
N ALA A 542 19.62 -0.81 -51.37
CA ALA A 542 18.54 0.16 -51.47
C ALA A 542 18.31 0.58 -52.93
N MET A 543 17.09 0.98 -53.26
CA MET A 543 16.75 1.47 -54.60
C MET A 543 16.28 2.92 -54.55
N LYS A 544 16.72 3.73 -55.52
CA LYS A 544 16.19 5.06 -55.80
C LYS A 544 15.95 5.20 -57.29
N GLU A 545 14.73 5.55 -57.68
CA GLU A 545 14.30 5.68 -59.09
C GLU A 545 14.63 4.43 -59.94
N GLY A 546 14.54 3.25 -59.33
CA GLY A 546 14.84 1.97 -59.99
C GLY A 546 16.33 1.63 -60.13
N VAL A 547 17.24 2.40 -59.52
CA VAL A 547 18.69 2.16 -59.52
C VAL A 547 19.18 1.79 -58.12
N GLU A 548 20.10 0.82 -58.03
CA GLU A 548 20.76 0.45 -56.78
C GLU A 548 21.64 1.60 -56.27
N VAL A 549 21.38 2.02 -55.04
CA VAL A 549 22.11 3.11 -54.38
C VAL A 549 22.75 2.63 -53.09
N ALA A 550 23.85 3.29 -52.71
CA ALA A 550 24.38 3.15 -51.35
C ALA A 550 23.40 3.74 -50.35
N SER A 551 23.30 3.15 -49.17
CA SER A 551 22.37 3.56 -48.13
C SER A 551 22.95 3.32 -46.75
N TYR A 552 22.27 3.86 -45.75
CA TYR A 552 22.64 3.71 -44.34
C TYR A 552 21.50 3.07 -43.60
N MET A 553 21.83 2.34 -42.55
CA MET A 553 20.86 1.67 -41.73
C MET A 553 21.27 1.60 -40.27
N TYR A 554 20.30 1.74 -39.38
CA TYR A 554 20.46 1.40 -37.98
C TYR A 554 20.04 -0.05 -37.75
N VAL A 555 20.94 -0.84 -37.18
CA VAL A 555 20.74 -2.26 -36.90
C VAL A 555 20.89 -2.51 -35.42
N ILE A 556 19.87 -3.14 -34.84
CA ILE A 556 19.85 -3.56 -33.45
C ILE A 556 19.94 -5.09 -33.44
N ALA A 557 20.99 -5.64 -32.85
CA ALA A 557 21.05 -7.05 -32.49
C ALA A 557 20.53 -7.20 -31.06
N ASN A 558 19.41 -7.89 -30.89
CA ASN A 558 18.82 -8.19 -29.59
C ASN A 558 19.25 -9.60 -29.15
N PHE A 559 19.80 -9.69 -27.96
CA PHE A 559 20.27 -10.92 -27.32
C PHE A 559 19.25 -11.33 -26.26
N ASN A 560 18.75 -12.56 -26.32
CA ASN A 560 17.80 -13.09 -25.36
C ASN A 560 18.36 -14.39 -24.79
N VAL A 561 18.58 -14.46 -23.48
CA VAL A 561 19.07 -15.65 -22.79
C VAL A 561 17.94 -16.68 -22.68
N GLU A 562 18.23 -17.94 -23.02
CA GLU A 562 17.29 -19.06 -22.92
C GLU A 562 17.40 -19.83 -21.59
#